data_AF-A0A421E9J4-F1
#
_entry.id   AF-A0A421E9J4-F1
#
_cell.length_a   1.000
_cell.length_b   1.000
_cell.length_c   1.000
_cell.angle_alpha   90.00
_cell.angle_beta   90.00
_cell.angle_gamma   90.00
#
_symmetry.space_group_name_H-M   'P 1'
#
loop_
_entity.id
_entity.type
_entity.pdbx_description
1 polymer ?
#
loop_
_entity_poly.entity_id
_entity_poly.type
_entity_poly.pdbx_seq_one_letter_code
_entity_poly.pdbx_strand_id
1 'polypeptide(L)'
;MSRAKAVYDWFDTRLDLENGQTFLGKAFPAEDSFLLGEVALFCFLLLILSGVFLGFFFEPSTSDVEYDGSVQKFQGEEMPEAFVSVLHITYDVPFGMFIRRLHHWAAHLFVASIGLHMLRVFFTGAYRNPREPNWVVGTGLAALSMGAAYTGYALPFDEFAATATSIGYNLTISIPLLGDFLGQVVFGGEFPSSATIPRLYFLHVLVIPAAIAVGLAVHMAILIRQKHTEAPRESDVTAGRQPVDEDDDSVIIGLPAFPNQAAVSAVVFFTTAATLSALAGLLPVHNVAEYGPNDPASTPELIMPDWFLMWVYGFLKLLPQISFNVGPAHINGEFVGGIVLPGLVFAAVAIWPFIDRTEPTHFTADPLDRAWQTGVGVAAVAFIMIASIAGMNNILAGQVLGTTTGVVNPILTAALLVVPPVFGGITYLLLRDGEPSPSREGDVAADGGAVDSDADATEREGEG
;
A
#
# COMPACT_ATOMS: atom_id res chain seq x y z
N MET A 1 -6.74 49.50 2.70
CA MET A 1 -6.29 48.10 2.86
C MET A 1 -7.08 47.23 1.89
N SER A 2 -6.47 46.23 1.25
CA SER A 2 -7.24 45.32 0.39
C SER A 2 -8.23 44.51 1.25
N ARG A 3 -9.39 44.15 0.70
CA ARG A 3 -10.38 43.31 1.42
C ARG A 3 -9.76 41.99 1.89
N ALA A 4 -8.83 41.43 1.11
CA ALA A 4 -8.09 40.23 1.46
C ALA A 4 -7.25 40.40 2.73
N LYS A 5 -6.55 41.54 2.89
CA LYS A 5 -5.77 41.83 4.10
C LYS A 5 -6.67 41.96 5.34
N ALA A 6 -7.79 42.65 5.22
CA ALA A 6 -8.73 42.80 6.33
C ALA A 6 -9.36 41.45 6.78
N VAL A 7 -9.60 40.54 5.83
CA VAL A 7 -10.05 39.18 6.13
C VAL A 7 -8.95 38.36 6.81
N TYR A 8 -7.71 38.43 6.30
CA TYR A 8 -6.56 37.77 6.93
C TYR A 8 -6.36 38.24 8.38
N ASP A 9 -6.28 39.56 8.60
CA ASP A 9 -6.08 40.16 9.93
C ASP A 9 -7.22 39.76 10.91
N TRP A 10 -8.46 39.62 10.40
CA TRP A 10 -9.60 39.15 11.21
C TRP A 10 -9.44 37.70 11.70
N PHE A 11 -8.93 36.81 10.84
CA PHE A 11 -8.67 35.42 11.22
C PHE A 11 -7.43 35.30 12.10
N ASP A 12 -6.35 36.01 11.76
CA ASP A 12 -5.09 35.97 12.49
C ASP A 12 -5.26 36.40 13.95
N THR A 13 -5.99 37.49 14.20
CA THR A 13 -6.30 37.96 15.57
C THR A 13 -7.13 36.98 16.42
N ARG A 14 -7.72 35.93 15.84
CA ARG A 14 -8.55 34.93 16.53
C ARG A 14 -7.93 33.55 16.59
N LEU A 15 -7.16 33.20 15.56
CA LEU A 15 -6.63 31.87 15.35
C LEU A 15 -5.10 31.83 15.41
N ASP A 16 -4.43 32.98 15.59
CA ASP A 16 -2.99 33.10 15.73
C ASP A 16 -2.25 32.45 14.53
N LEU A 17 -2.66 32.87 13.33
CA LEU A 17 -2.21 32.26 12.07
C LEU A 17 -0.73 32.53 11.79
N GLU A 18 -0.15 33.59 12.37
CA GLU A 18 1.30 33.85 12.34
C GLU A 18 2.13 32.67 12.86
N ASN A 19 1.72 32.01 13.95
CA ASN A 19 2.41 30.82 14.47
C ASN A 19 2.31 29.61 13.52
N GLY A 20 1.23 29.53 12.73
CA GLY A 20 1.01 28.52 11.70
C GLY A 20 1.89 28.69 10.45
N GLN A 21 2.44 29.89 10.20
CA GLN A 21 3.35 30.14 9.07
C GLN A 21 4.65 29.33 9.17
N THR A 22 5.05 28.92 10.38
CA THR A 22 6.20 28.05 10.62
C THR A 22 6.11 26.73 9.86
N PHE A 23 4.89 26.21 9.65
CA PHE A 23 4.67 25.00 8.84
C PHE A 23 4.80 25.30 7.34
N LEU A 24 4.29 26.45 6.87
CA LEU A 24 4.34 26.84 5.46
C LEU A 24 5.76 27.06 4.95
N GLY A 25 6.67 27.53 5.82
CA GLY A 25 8.09 27.69 5.52
C GLY A 25 8.92 26.41 5.66
N LYS A 26 8.32 25.29 6.07
CA LYS A 26 9.06 24.06 6.31
C LYS A 26 9.55 23.44 5.00
N ALA A 27 10.83 23.11 4.94
CA ALA A 27 11.43 22.48 3.76
C ALA A 27 11.09 20.98 3.69
N PHE A 28 10.77 20.51 2.48
CA PHE A 28 10.63 19.11 2.12
C PHE A 28 11.64 18.77 1.01
N PRO A 29 12.44 17.70 1.17
CA PRO A 29 13.39 17.29 0.15
C PRO A 29 12.66 16.92 -1.15
N ALA A 30 13.24 17.32 -2.28
CA ALA A 30 12.66 17.11 -3.61
C ALA A 30 13.23 15.83 -4.25
N GLU A 31 12.80 14.67 -3.76
CA GLU A 31 13.13 13.37 -4.33
C GLU A 31 11.88 12.64 -4.80
N ASP A 32 11.90 12.09 -6.01
CA ASP A 32 10.73 11.42 -6.61
C ASP A 32 10.24 10.24 -5.76
N SER A 33 11.17 9.48 -5.17
CA SER A 33 10.86 8.33 -4.31
C SER A 33 10.11 8.72 -3.02
N PHE A 34 10.14 10.01 -2.66
CA PHE A 34 9.45 10.50 -1.46
C PHE A 34 7.95 10.67 -1.68
N LEU A 35 7.52 10.83 -2.93
CA LEU A 35 6.12 10.99 -3.31
C LEU A 35 5.31 9.69 -3.20
N LEU A 36 5.94 8.52 -3.07
CA LEU A 36 5.25 7.24 -2.90
C LEU A 36 4.30 7.22 -1.68
N GLY A 37 4.67 7.90 -0.59
CA GLY A 37 3.81 8.06 0.58
C GLY A 37 2.62 8.98 0.31
N GLU A 38 2.81 10.03 -0.52
CA GLU A 38 1.73 10.93 -0.94
C GLU A 38 0.72 10.22 -1.85
N VAL A 39 1.17 9.32 -2.73
CA VAL A 39 0.26 8.49 -3.55
C VAL A 39 -0.65 7.66 -2.65
N ALA A 40 -0.12 7.00 -1.62
CA ALA A 40 -0.93 6.24 -0.67
C ALA A 40 -1.96 7.13 0.06
N LEU A 41 -1.54 8.32 0.51
CA LEU A 41 -2.42 9.31 1.12
C LEU A 41 -3.56 9.73 0.20
N PHE A 42 -3.27 10.03 -1.07
CA PHE A 42 -4.28 10.44 -2.05
C PHE A 42 -5.19 9.29 -2.47
N CYS A 43 -4.70 8.06 -2.59
CA CYS A 43 -5.57 6.90 -2.78
C CYS A 43 -6.53 6.72 -1.60
N PHE A 44 -6.05 6.89 -0.35
CA PHE A 44 -6.92 6.85 0.83
C PHE A 44 -8.00 7.94 0.81
N LEU A 45 -7.65 9.17 0.42
CA LEU A 45 -8.62 10.24 0.25
C LEU A 45 -9.68 9.90 -0.81
N LEU A 46 -9.25 9.39 -1.97
CA LEU A 46 -10.17 9.00 -3.05
C LEU A 46 -11.04 7.80 -2.65
N LEU A 47 -10.51 6.86 -1.86
CA LEU A 47 -11.27 5.76 -1.27
C LEU A 47 -12.36 6.27 -0.34
N ILE A 48 -12.06 7.24 0.54
CA ILE A 48 -13.09 7.85 1.40
C ILE A 48 -14.17 8.52 0.54
N LEU A 49 -13.79 9.37 -0.42
CA LEU A 49 -14.74 10.12 -1.23
C LEU A 49 -15.66 9.21 -2.06
N SER A 50 -15.08 8.21 -2.73
CA SER A 50 -15.85 7.23 -3.49
C SER A 50 -16.65 6.29 -2.60
N GLY A 51 -16.11 5.89 -1.44
CA GLY A 51 -16.81 5.05 -0.46
C GLY A 51 -18.03 5.75 0.14
N VAL A 52 -17.93 7.04 0.46
CA VAL A 52 -19.07 7.86 0.90
C VAL A 52 -20.16 7.89 -0.17
N PHE A 53 -19.80 8.07 -1.45
CA PHE A 53 -20.76 8.01 -2.55
C PHE A 53 -21.46 6.65 -2.61
N LEU A 54 -20.70 5.55 -2.58
CA LEU A 54 -21.25 4.19 -2.66
C LEU A 54 -22.16 3.88 -1.45
N GLY A 55 -21.77 4.34 -0.26
CA GLY A 55 -22.54 4.15 0.97
C GLY A 55 -23.92 4.81 0.99
N PHE A 56 -24.21 5.78 0.12
CA PHE A 56 -25.56 6.33 -0.03
C PHE A 56 -26.53 5.38 -0.74
N PHE A 57 -26.02 4.38 -1.46
CA PHE A 57 -26.81 3.49 -2.31
C PHE A 57 -26.69 2.02 -1.92
N PHE A 58 -25.71 1.67 -1.07
CA PHE A 58 -25.47 0.29 -0.65
C PHE A 58 -26.35 -0.07 0.54
N GLU A 59 -26.98 -1.24 0.48
CA GLU A 59 -27.82 -1.76 1.56
C GLU A 59 -27.16 -3.01 2.18
N PRO A 60 -26.67 -2.95 3.43
CA PRO A 60 -25.90 -4.04 4.03
C PRO A 60 -26.79 -5.16 4.60
N SER A 61 -27.57 -5.84 3.76
CA SER A 61 -28.55 -6.86 4.16
C SER A 61 -28.38 -8.16 3.35
N THR A 62 -28.54 -9.30 4.01
CA THR A 62 -28.57 -10.62 3.34
C THR A 62 -29.99 -11.13 3.13
N SER A 63 -31.00 -10.29 3.35
CA SER A 63 -32.40 -10.67 3.12
C SER A 63 -32.65 -10.74 1.62
N ASP A 64 -33.40 -11.73 1.17
CA ASP A 64 -33.70 -11.84 -0.25
C ASP A 64 -34.74 -10.80 -0.66
N VAL A 65 -34.49 -10.13 -1.78
CA VAL A 65 -35.37 -9.16 -2.42
C VAL A 65 -35.42 -9.44 -3.93
N GLU A 66 -36.55 -9.15 -4.55
CA GLU A 66 -36.71 -9.27 -6.00
C GLU A 66 -35.89 -8.19 -6.72
N TYR A 67 -35.11 -8.58 -7.73
CA TYR A 67 -34.35 -7.62 -8.54
C TYR A 67 -35.19 -7.03 -9.67
N ASP A 68 -35.27 -5.69 -9.70
CA ASP A 68 -36.04 -4.91 -10.67
C ASP A 68 -35.19 -3.96 -11.55
N GLY A 69 -33.85 -4.03 -11.47
CA GLY A 69 -32.92 -3.11 -12.15
C GLY A 69 -32.51 -3.47 -13.59
N SER A 70 -31.57 -2.73 -14.19
CA SER A 70 -31.28 -2.86 -15.63
C SER A 70 -30.66 -4.18 -16.12
N VAL A 71 -30.21 -5.08 -15.23
CA VAL A 71 -29.55 -6.34 -15.63
C VAL A 71 -30.57 -7.44 -15.93
N GLN A 72 -30.93 -7.59 -17.20
CA GLN A 72 -31.95 -8.54 -17.67
C GLN A 72 -31.75 -9.99 -17.18
N LYS A 73 -30.51 -10.43 -16.97
CA LYS A 73 -30.19 -11.79 -16.50
C LYS A 73 -30.88 -12.13 -15.17
N PHE A 74 -31.07 -11.15 -14.30
CA PHE A 74 -31.54 -11.35 -12.92
C PHE A 74 -32.97 -10.83 -12.68
N GLN A 75 -33.66 -10.39 -13.73
CA GLN A 75 -34.98 -9.75 -13.60
C GLN A 75 -36.01 -10.69 -12.97
N GLY A 76 -36.61 -10.25 -11.87
CA GLY A 76 -37.62 -11.01 -11.12
C GLY A 76 -37.06 -12.15 -10.25
N GLU A 77 -35.73 -12.29 -10.14
CA GLU A 77 -35.10 -13.26 -9.25
C GLU A 77 -34.98 -12.70 -7.83
N GLU A 78 -35.22 -13.54 -6.82
CA GLU A 78 -34.97 -13.21 -5.42
C GLU A 78 -33.49 -13.48 -5.08
N MET A 79 -32.79 -12.45 -4.60
CA MET A 79 -31.37 -12.51 -4.26
C MET A 79 -31.06 -11.62 -3.05
N PRO A 80 -29.92 -11.81 -2.38
CA PRO A 80 -29.54 -10.98 -1.25
C PRO A 80 -29.52 -9.48 -1.58
N GLU A 81 -30.13 -8.68 -0.72
CA GLU A 81 -30.29 -7.22 -0.89
C GLU A 81 -28.94 -6.48 -1.06
N ALA A 82 -27.87 -6.93 -0.40
CA ALA A 82 -26.53 -6.41 -0.60
C ALA A 82 -26.05 -6.55 -2.05
N PHE A 83 -26.27 -7.71 -2.67
CA PHE A 83 -25.92 -7.96 -4.07
C PHE A 83 -26.80 -7.13 -5.01
N VAL A 84 -28.11 -7.07 -4.75
CA VAL A 84 -29.09 -6.25 -5.50
C VAL A 84 -28.71 -4.77 -5.47
N SER A 85 -28.37 -4.22 -4.30
CA SER A 85 -27.95 -2.82 -4.17
C SER A 85 -26.68 -2.53 -4.98
N VAL A 86 -25.72 -3.48 -5.04
CA VAL A 86 -24.51 -3.33 -5.87
C VAL A 86 -24.82 -3.39 -7.37
N LEU A 87 -25.80 -4.19 -7.79
CA LEU A 87 -26.28 -4.16 -9.18
C LEU A 87 -26.89 -2.80 -9.51
N HIS A 88 -27.74 -2.24 -8.64
CA HIS A 88 -28.31 -0.90 -8.83
C HIS A 88 -27.24 0.19 -8.89
N ILE A 89 -26.28 0.18 -7.96
CA ILE A 89 -25.12 1.07 -8.01
C ILE A 89 -24.41 0.95 -9.35
N THR A 90 -24.16 -0.28 -9.80
CA THR A 90 -23.34 -0.51 -10.99
C THR A 90 -24.07 -0.09 -12.26
N TYR A 91 -25.36 -0.38 -12.40
CA TYR A 91 -26.06 -0.29 -13.68
C TYR A 91 -27.14 0.79 -13.77
N ASP A 92 -27.67 1.27 -12.63
CA ASP A 92 -28.82 2.18 -12.61
C ASP A 92 -28.45 3.59 -12.09
N VAL A 93 -27.44 3.70 -11.23
CA VAL A 93 -26.96 5.01 -10.72
C VAL A 93 -26.06 5.70 -11.75
N PRO A 94 -26.30 6.99 -12.10
CA PRO A 94 -25.41 7.75 -12.97
C PRO A 94 -23.97 7.75 -12.45
N PHE A 95 -23.02 7.38 -13.31
CA PHE A 95 -21.60 7.18 -12.97
C PHE A 95 -21.30 6.10 -11.90
N GLY A 96 -22.29 5.35 -11.42
CA GLY A 96 -22.09 4.39 -10.33
C GLY A 96 -21.12 3.27 -10.68
N MET A 97 -21.17 2.71 -11.90
CA MET A 97 -20.16 1.78 -12.42
C MET A 97 -18.75 2.35 -12.34
N PHE A 98 -18.57 3.60 -12.80
CA PHE A 98 -17.27 4.25 -12.85
C PHE A 98 -16.73 4.47 -11.44
N ILE A 99 -17.55 5.00 -10.53
CA ILE A 99 -17.14 5.27 -9.15
C ILE A 99 -16.82 3.96 -8.40
N ARG A 100 -17.59 2.89 -8.61
CA ARG A 100 -17.31 1.57 -8.03
C ARG A 100 -15.98 0.99 -8.54
N ARG A 101 -15.72 1.08 -9.85
CA ARG A 101 -14.43 0.66 -10.43
C ARG A 101 -13.27 1.52 -9.93
N LEU A 102 -13.47 2.84 -9.81
CA LEU A 102 -12.48 3.76 -9.26
C LEU A 102 -12.16 3.41 -7.81
N HIS A 103 -13.16 3.12 -6.99
CA HIS A 103 -12.97 2.70 -5.60
C HIS A 103 -12.13 1.41 -5.53
N HIS A 104 -12.45 0.42 -6.36
CA HIS A 104 -11.71 -0.84 -6.40
C HIS A 104 -10.26 -0.69 -6.88
N TRP A 105 -10.03 0.07 -7.96
CA TRP A 105 -8.67 0.39 -8.43
C TRP A 105 -7.90 1.27 -7.45
N ALA A 106 -8.58 2.18 -6.73
CA ALA A 106 -7.96 2.97 -5.68
C ALA A 106 -7.49 2.08 -4.52
N ALA A 107 -8.24 1.03 -4.16
CA ALA A 107 -7.80 0.05 -3.16
C ALA A 107 -6.53 -0.69 -3.61
N HIS A 108 -6.45 -1.07 -4.90
CA HIS A 108 -5.26 -1.71 -5.46
C HIS A 108 -4.04 -0.81 -5.42
N LEU A 109 -4.18 0.43 -5.90
CA LEU A 109 -3.08 1.39 -5.92
C LEU A 109 -2.70 1.83 -4.51
N PHE A 110 -3.65 1.90 -3.57
CA PHE A 110 -3.39 2.19 -2.16
C PHE A 110 -2.48 1.13 -1.52
N VAL A 111 -2.80 -0.16 -1.67
CA VAL A 111 -1.97 -1.24 -1.12
C VAL A 111 -0.63 -1.34 -1.86
N ALA A 112 -0.62 -1.16 -3.18
CA ALA A 112 0.62 -1.14 -3.97
C ALA A 112 1.57 0.00 -3.53
N SER A 113 1.05 1.22 -3.38
CA SER A 113 1.84 2.37 -2.96
C SER A 113 2.34 2.26 -1.52
N ILE A 114 1.57 1.69 -0.60
CA ILE A 114 2.06 1.33 0.75
C ILE A 114 3.24 0.36 0.65
N GLY A 115 3.10 -0.72 -0.12
CA GLY A 115 4.17 -1.70 -0.30
C GLY A 115 5.45 -1.07 -0.87
N LEU A 116 5.33 -0.29 -1.94
CA LEU A 116 6.46 0.45 -2.55
C LEU A 116 7.07 1.47 -1.59
N HIS A 117 6.24 2.19 -0.83
CA HIS A 117 6.71 3.14 0.19
C HIS A 117 7.50 2.43 1.30
N MET A 118 7.01 1.29 1.79
CA MET A 118 7.71 0.48 2.79
C MET A 118 9.04 -0.04 2.25
N LEU A 119 9.08 -0.53 1.00
CA LEU A 119 10.33 -0.95 0.36
C LEU A 119 11.32 0.22 0.25
N ARG A 120 10.86 1.41 -0.17
CA ARG A 120 11.70 2.62 -0.21
C ARG A 120 12.31 2.89 1.16
N VAL A 121 11.49 2.97 2.21
CA VAL A 121 11.93 3.25 3.58
C VAL A 121 12.89 2.18 4.10
N PHE A 122 12.65 0.91 3.74
CA PHE A 122 13.50 -0.20 4.13
C PHE A 122 14.89 -0.13 3.46
N PHE A 123 14.93 -0.08 2.13
CA PHE A 123 16.17 -0.12 1.36
C PHE A 123 17.03 1.12 1.62
N THR A 124 16.40 2.29 1.78
CA THR A 124 17.14 3.54 2.06
C THR A 124 17.48 3.74 3.54
N GLY A 125 17.01 2.85 4.43
CA GLY A 125 17.29 2.94 5.86
C GLY A 125 16.62 4.12 6.56
N ALA A 126 15.54 4.65 5.98
CA ALA A 126 14.80 5.80 6.51
C ALA A 126 14.02 5.48 7.81
N TYR A 127 13.94 4.21 8.22
CA TYR A 127 13.37 3.78 9.50
C TYR A 127 14.33 3.94 10.68
N ARG A 128 15.63 4.19 10.43
CA ARG A 128 16.64 4.30 11.49
C ARG A 128 16.32 5.46 12.44
N ASN A 129 16.97 5.44 13.60
CA ASN A 129 16.81 6.47 14.62
C ASN A 129 16.82 7.88 14.01
N PRO A 130 15.83 8.75 14.31
CA PRO A 130 14.80 8.65 15.37
C PRO A 130 13.44 8.07 14.94
N ARG A 131 13.35 7.41 13.77
CA ARG A 131 12.09 7.15 13.05
C ARG A 131 11.55 5.73 13.23
N GLU A 132 12.10 4.94 14.14
CA GLU A 132 11.64 3.58 14.45
C GLU A 132 10.16 3.56 14.89
N PRO A 133 9.66 4.50 15.72
CA PRO A 133 8.24 4.57 16.05
C PRO A 133 7.36 4.80 14.82
N ASN A 134 7.84 5.60 13.86
CA ASN A 134 7.08 5.89 12.64
C ASN A 134 6.95 4.65 11.75
N TRP A 135 8.00 3.81 11.70
CA TRP A 135 7.97 2.51 11.03
C TRP A 135 6.97 1.54 11.65
N VAL A 136 6.90 1.46 12.99
CA VAL A 136 5.93 0.61 13.69
C VAL A 136 4.49 1.07 13.39
N VAL A 137 4.24 2.38 13.44
CA VAL A 137 2.93 2.95 13.06
C VAL A 137 2.61 2.64 11.58
N GLY A 138 3.57 2.82 10.68
CA GLY A 138 3.42 2.50 9.25
C GLY A 138 3.13 1.03 8.99
N THR A 139 3.78 0.13 9.73
CA THR A 139 3.52 -1.32 9.66
C THR A 139 2.10 -1.65 10.14
N GLY A 140 1.64 -1.00 11.21
CA GLY A 140 0.25 -1.10 11.66
C GLY A 140 -0.76 -0.58 10.64
N LEU A 141 -0.45 0.54 9.96
CA LEU A 141 -1.27 1.06 8.86
C LEU A 141 -1.35 0.06 7.70
N ALA A 142 -0.24 -0.58 7.32
CA ALA A 142 -0.25 -1.62 6.30
C ALA A 142 -1.15 -2.81 6.67
N ALA A 143 -1.14 -3.24 7.94
CA ALA A 143 -2.04 -4.29 8.43
C ALA A 143 -3.51 -3.86 8.41
N LEU A 144 -3.82 -2.63 8.83
CA LEU A 144 -5.17 -2.06 8.76
C LEU A 144 -5.66 -1.93 7.32
N SER A 145 -4.80 -1.52 6.39
CA SER A 145 -5.12 -1.45 4.96
C SER A 145 -5.46 -2.82 4.38
N MET A 146 -4.76 -3.87 4.82
CA MET A 146 -5.08 -5.25 4.42
C MET A 146 -6.46 -5.68 4.97
N GLY A 147 -6.76 -5.31 6.21
CA GLY A 147 -8.07 -5.53 6.83
C GLY A 147 -9.20 -4.78 6.13
N ALA A 148 -9.00 -3.50 5.77
CA ALA A 148 -9.94 -2.71 4.96
C ALA A 148 -10.15 -3.36 3.59
N ALA A 149 -9.05 -3.79 2.97
CA ALA A 149 -8.97 -4.69 1.82
C ALA A 149 -10.05 -5.77 1.85
N TYR A 150 -9.85 -6.68 2.81
CA TYR A 150 -10.69 -7.84 3.04
C TYR A 150 -12.16 -7.50 3.34
N THR A 151 -12.42 -6.57 4.26
CA THR A 151 -13.80 -6.26 4.64
C THR A 151 -14.59 -5.60 3.52
N GLY A 152 -13.93 -4.92 2.59
CA GLY A 152 -14.54 -4.35 1.39
C GLY A 152 -14.96 -5.41 0.38
N TYR A 153 -14.14 -6.45 0.17
CA TYR A 153 -14.47 -7.57 -0.73
C TYR A 153 -15.72 -8.32 -0.32
N ALA A 154 -16.03 -8.36 0.97
CA ALA A 154 -17.17 -9.10 1.48
C ALA A 154 -18.52 -8.43 1.15
N LEU A 155 -18.52 -7.10 0.94
CA LEU A 155 -19.76 -6.31 0.87
C LEU A 155 -20.65 -6.60 -0.34
N PRO A 156 -20.12 -6.81 -1.57
CA PRO A 156 -20.96 -7.10 -2.73
C PRO A 156 -21.79 -8.38 -2.58
N PHE A 157 -21.37 -9.30 -1.71
CA PHE A 157 -22.04 -10.56 -1.42
C PHE A 157 -22.43 -11.36 -2.68
N ASP A 158 -21.64 -11.21 -3.74
CA ASP A 158 -21.63 -12.11 -4.88
C ASP A 158 -20.92 -13.43 -4.51
N GLU A 159 -20.98 -14.41 -5.41
CA GLU A 159 -20.36 -15.73 -5.23
C GLU A 159 -18.85 -15.65 -4.86
N PHE A 160 -18.12 -14.70 -5.46
CA PHE A 160 -16.71 -14.47 -5.16
C PHE A 160 -16.51 -13.93 -3.74
N ALA A 161 -17.28 -12.91 -3.37
CA ALA A 161 -17.27 -12.26 -2.07
C ALA A 161 -17.64 -13.23 -0.95
N ALA A 162 -18.67 -14.06 -1.14
CA ALA A 162 -19.12 -15.02 -0.16
C ALA A 162 -18.08 -16.11 0.11
N THR A 163 -17.44 -16.64 -0.94
CA THR A 163 -16.35 -17.61 -0.79
C THR A 163 -15.15 -17.00 -0.06
N ALA A 164 -14.73 -15.79 -0.43
CA ALA A 164 -13.64 -15.08 0.26
C ALA A 164 -13.98 -14.81 1.73
N THR A 165 -15.23 -14.45 2.02
CA THR A 165 -15.72 -14.21 3.38
C THR A 165 -15.74 -15.50 4.21
N SER A 166 -16.13 -16.63 3.60
CA SER A 166 -16.07 -17.95 4.23
C SER A 166 -14.64 -18.34 4.61
N ILE A 167 -13.66 -18.07 3.73
CA ILE A 167 -12.24 -18.30 4.05
C ILE A 167 -11.83 -17.47 5.27
N GLY A 168 -12.11 -16.17 5.29
CA GLY A 168 -11.74 -15.33 6.43
C GLY A 168 -12.50 -15.66 7.72
N TYR A 169 -13.74 -16.13 7.62
CA TYR A 169 -14.47 -16.70 8.76
C TYR A 169 -13.75 -17.93 9.32
N ASN A 170 -13.41 -18.89 8.47
CA ASN A 170 -12.67 -20.10 8.84
C ASN A 170 -11.31 -19.80 9.45
N LEU A 171 -10.58 -18.81 8.91
CA LEU A 171 -9.35 -18.31 9.53
C LEU A 171 -9.59 -17.72 10.92
N THR A 172 -10.68 -16.97 11.10
CA THR A 172 -11.01 -16.36 12.39
C THR A 172 -11.31 -17.41 13.44
N ILE A 173 -12.18 -18.38 13.13
CA ILE A 173 -12.54 -19.46 14.07
C ILE A 173 -11.40 -20.47 14.29
N SER A 174 -10.41 -20.51 13.40
CA SER A 174 -9.21 -21.33 13.59
C SER A 174 -8.32 -20.86 14.75
N ILE A 175 -8.47 -19.61 15.21
CA ILE A 175 -7.67 -19.06 16.31
C ILE A 175 -7.98 -19.86 17.59
N PRO A 176 -7.00 -20.53 18.20
CA PRO A 176 -7.25 -21.35 19.36
C PRO A 176 -7.78 -20.51 20.53
N LEU A 177 -8.77 -21.05 21.25
CA LEU A 177 -9.40 -20.48 22.46
C LEU A 177 -10.23 -19.21 22.24
N LEU A 178 -9.92 -18.40 21.23
CA LEU A 178 -10.59 -17.11 20.96
C LEU A 178 -11.42 -17.12 19.67
N GLY A 179 -11.23 -18.11 18.80
CA GLY A 179 -11.80 -18.14 17.46
C GLY A 179 -13.33 -18.05 17.45
N ASP A 180 -14.02 -18.85 18.26
CA ASP A 180 -15.48 -18.82 18.35
C ASP A 180 -16.01 -17.45 18.80
N PHE A 181 -15.35 -16.83 19.78
CA PHE A 181 -15.69 -15.49 20.26
C PHE A 181 -15.48 -14.44 19.16
N LEU A 182 -14.34 -14.49 18.47
CA LEU A 182 -14.04 -13.58 17.37
C LEU A 182 -15.00 -13.78 16.19
N GLY A 183 -15.36 -15.02 15.86
CA GLY A 183 -16.38 -15.34 14.87
C GLY A 183 -17.74 -14.74 15.24
N GLN A 184 -18.15 -14.88 16.50
CA GLN A 184 -19.37 -14.26 17.01
C GLN A 184 -19.32 -12.73 16.99
N VAL A 185 -18.17 -12.09 17.21
CA VAL A 185 -18.04 -10.62 17.22
C VAL A 185 -17.97 -10.05 15.81
N VAL A 186 -17.16 -10.64 14.93
CA VAL A 186 -16.90 -10.11 13.58
C VAL A 186 -18.00 -10.52 12.60
N PHE A 187 -18.42 -11.78 12.60
CA PHE A 187 -19.35 -12.34 11.61
C PHE A 187 -20.77 -12.50 12.15
N GLY A 188 -20.96 -12.42 13.47
CA GLY A 188 -22.28 -12.54 14.08
C GLY A 188 -22.84 -13.95 14.11
N GLY A 189 -21.96 -14.96 14.18
CA GLY A 189 -22.32 -16.37 14.30
C GLY A 189 -21.58 -17.22 13.28
N GLU A 190 -22.13 -18.41 13.03
CA GLU A 190 -21.68 -19.28 11.94
C GLU A 190 -21.99 -18.64 10.59
N PHE A 191 -20.99 -18.60 9.70
CA PHE A 191 -21.16 -18.06 8.35
C PHE A 191 -21.80 -19.12 7.43
N PRO A 192 -22.76 -18.73 6.57
CA PRO A 192 -23.34 -17.41 6.40
C PRO A 192 -24.34 -17.04 7.52
N SER A 193 -24.21 -15.83 8.08
CA SER A 193 -25.13 -15.25 9.07
C SER A 193 -25.71 -13.94 8.55
N SER A 194 -26.99 -13.66 8.86
CA SER A 194 -27.64 -12.40 8.49
C SER A 194 -26.99 -11.17 9.13
N ALA A 195 -26.22 -11.37 10.20
CA ALA A 195 -25.46 -10.31 10.86
C ALA A 195 -24.08 -10.06 10.22
N THR A 196 -23.60 -10.93 9.32
CA THR A 196 -22.24 -10.83 8.77
C THR A 196 -22.05 -9.55 7.96
N ILE A 197 -22.88 -9.32 6.94
CA ILE A 197 -22.75 -8.15 6.05
C ILE A 197 -22.93 -6.82 6.80
N PRO A 198 -23.95 -6.63 7.67
CA PRO A 198 -24.05 -5.42 8.50
C PRO A 198 -22.78 -5.11 9.32
N ARG A 199 -22.14 -6.14 9.89
CA ARG A 199 -20.95 -5.96 10.73
C ARG A 199 -19.70 -5.66 9.91
N LEU A 200 -19.50 -6.38 8.80
CA LEU A 200 -18.39 -6.11 7.89
C LEU A 200 -18.54 -4.73 7.25
N TYR A 201 -19.76 -4.29 6.94
CA TYR A 201 -20.04 -2.92 6.49
C TYR A 201 -19.64 -1.88 7.55
N PHE A 202 -20.06 -2.07 8.80
CA PHE A 202 -19.68 -1.19 9.91
C PHE A 202 -18.15 -1.13 10.13
N LEU A 203 -17.47 -2.27 10.04
CA LEU A 203 -16.02 -2.34 10.14
C LEU A 203 -15.33 -1.65 8.95
N HIS A 204 -15.81 -1.87 7.74
CA HIS A 204 -15.22 -1.36 6.50
C HIS A 204 -15.42 0.14 6.31
N VAL A 205 -16.60 0.67 6.64
CA VAL A 205 -16.94 2.08 6.37
C VAL A 205 -16.53 2.99 7.51
N LEU A 206 -16.59 2.52 8.77
CA LEU A 206 -16.31 3.37 9.94
C LEU A 206 -15.04 2.95 10.67
N VAL A 207 -15.02 1.75 11.26
CA VAL A 207 -14.02 1.40 12.29
C VAL A 207 -12.61 1.37 11.71
N ILE A 208 -12.40 0.64 10.61
CA ILE A 208 -11.08 0.48 10.02
C ILE A 208 -10.61 1.79 9.36
N PRO A 209 -11.40 2.50 8.53
CA PRO A 209 -10.97 3.78 7.96
C PRO A 209 -10.69 4.84 9.03
N ALA A 210 -11.48 4.89 10.12
CA ALA A 210 -11.19 5.80 11.23
C ALA A 210 -9.86 5.45 11.92
N ALA A 211 -9.58 4.16 12.14
CA ALA A 211 -8.30 3.72 12.68
C ALA A 211 -7.12 4.06 11.75
N ILE A 212 -7.29 3.89 10.43
CA ILE A 212 -6.31 4.32 9.43
C ILE A 212 -6.10 5.83 9.49
N ALA A 213 -7.17 6.62 9.54
CA ALA A 213 -7.08 8.09 9.61
C ALA A 213 -6.35 8.57 10.88
N VAL A 214 -6.63 7.96 12.04
CA VAL A 214 -5.93 8.27 13.29
C VAL A 214 -4.46 7.85 13.22
N GLY A 215 -4.18 6.62 12.75
CA GLY A 215 -2.81 6.13 12.59
C GLY A 215 -2.01 6.99 11.60
N LEU A 216 -2.63 7.43 10.51
CA LEU A 216 -2.05 8.33 9.51
C LEU A 216 -1.77 9.71 10.11
N ALA A 217 -2.68 10.26 10.92
CA ALA A 217 -2.45 11.52 11.61
C ALA A 217 -1.25 11.42 12.56
N VAL A 218 -1.12 10.31 13.30
CA VAL A 218 0.05 10.03 14.15
C VAL A 218 1.32 9.89 13.30
N HIS A 219 1.27 9.14 12.20
CA HIS A 219 2.38 8.94 11.29
C HIS A 219 2.90 10.27 10.72
N MET A 220 1.99 11.13 10.26
CA MET A 220 2.32 12.47 9.76
C MET A 220 2.83 13.39 10.88
N ALA A 221 2.26 13.33 12.08
CA ALA A 221 2.71 14.13 13.21
C ALA A 221 4.15 13.79 13.62
N ILE A 222 4.52 12.51 13.61
CA ILE A 222 5.90 12.06 13.87
C ILE A 222 6.85 12.58 12.79
N LEU A 223 6.50 12.41 11.52
CA LEU A 223 7.28 12.92 10.38
C LEU A 223 7.47 14.44 10.44
N ILE A 224 6.41 15.18 10.78
CA ILE A 224 6.49 16.62 10.93
C ILE A 224 7.35 16.99 12.15
N ARG A 225 7.27 16.27 13.26
CA ARG A 225 8.09 16.59 14.42
C ARG A 225 9.58 16.28 14.19
N GLN A 226 9.89 15.17 13.52
CA GLN A 226 11.24 14.65 13.35
C GLN A 226 11.94 15.12 12.06
N LYS A 227 11.22 15.85 11.20
CA LYS A 227 11.63 16.24 9.83
C LYS A 227 11.79 15.03 8.89
N HIS A 228 11.63 15.29 7.59
CA HIS A 228 11.77 14.25 6.57
C HIS A 228 13.25 13.87 6.42
N THR A 229 13.55 12.61 6.05
CA THR A 229 14.90 12.20 5.63
C THR A 229 15.31 12.90 4.34
N GLU A 230 16.58 13.08 4.07
CA GLU A 230 17.07 13.56 2.76
C GLU A 230 18.24 12.69 2.28
N ALA A 231 18.48 12.65 0.97
CA ALA A 231 19.69 12.05 0.42
C ALA A 231 20.96 12.71 0.97
N PRO A 232 22.07 11.94 1.08
CA PRO A 232 23.37 12.51 1.39
C PRO A 232 23.72 13.65 0.44
N ARG A 233 24.41 14.67 0.94
CA ARG A 233 24.86 15.80 0.13
C ARG A 233 26.22 15.49 -0.47
N GLU A 234 26.45 15.94 -1.70
CA GLU A 234 27.73 15.75 -2.40
C GLU A 234 28.77 16.84 -2.06
N SER A 235 28.31 17.95 -1.49
CA SER A 235 29.14 19.06 -1.05
C SER A 235 28.39 19.97 -0.07
N ASP A 236 29.11 20.88 0.57
CA ASP A 236 28.52 22.01 1.29
C ASP A 236 27.49 22.75 0.43
N VAL A 237 26.37 23.12 1.04
CA VAL A 237 25.27 23.83 0.38
C VAL A 237 24.94 25.10 1.12
N THR A 238 24.27 26.04 0.44
CA THR A 238 23.78 27.26 1.11
C THR A 238 22.27 27.18 1.32
N ALA A 239 21.83 27.11 2.57
CA ALA A 239 20.42 27.25 2.94
C ALA A 239 20.09 28.73 3.12
N GLY A 240 19.62 29.39 2.05
CA GLY A 240 19.33 30.82 2.07
C GLY A 240 20.60 31.68 2.11
N ARG A 241 21.01 32.15 3.30
CA ARG A 241 22.25 32.95 3.49
C ARG A 241 23.30 32.26 4.37
N GLN A 242 23.01 31.07 4.88
CA GLN A 242 23.92 30.33 5.74
C GLN A 242 24.55 29.17 4.97
N PRO A 243 25.89 29.03 5.00
CA PRO A 243 26.53 27.79 4.57
C PRO A 243 26.11 26.68 5.54
N VAL A 244 25.78 25.52 4.98
CA VAL A 244 25.41 24.29 5.68
C VAL A 244 26.40 23.24 5.20
N ASP A 245 27.14 22.67 6.15
CA ASP A 245 28.11 21.61 5.91
C ASP A 245 27.40 20.38 5.32
N GLU A 246 28.06 19.64 4.44
CA GLU A 246 27.52 18.42 3.84
C GLU A 246 26.98 17.43 4.90
N ASP A 247 27.66 17.33 6.05
CA ASP A 247 27.33 16.44 7.16
C ASP A 247 26.33 17.04 8.17
N ASP A 248 25.95 18.32 8.04
CA ASP A 248 25.03 18.98 8.98
C ASP A 248 23.56 18.55 8.75
N ASP A 249 23.06 17.70 9.66
CA ASP A 249 21.70 17.17 9.64
C ASP A 249 20.65 18.04 10.36
N SER A 250 21.06 19.17 10.91
CA SER A 250 20.16 20.06 11.65
C SER A 250 19.23 20.87 10.74
N VAL A 251 19.60 21.03 9.47
CA VAL A 251 18.88 21.78 8.44
C VAL A 251 18.42 20.82 7.33
N ILE A 252 17.19 21.02 6.84
CA ILE A 252 16.66 20.26 5.69
C ILE A 252 16.78 21.13 4.45
N ILE A 253 17.32 20.57 3.38
CA ILE A 253 17.43 21.24 2.10
C ILE A 253 16.29 20.76 1.21
N GLY A 254 15.46 21.68 0.77
CA GLY A 254 14.27 21.31 0.01
C GLY A 254 13.37 22.47 -0.35
N LEU A 255 12.23 22.13 -0.94
CA LEU A 255 11.21 23.08 -1.33
C LEU A 255 10.39 23.50 -0.12
N PRO A 256 10.03 24.78 0.03
CA PRO A 256 9.11 25.20 1.08
C PRO A 256 7.75 24.53 0.88
N ALA A 257 7.09 24.17 1.99
CA ALA A 257 5.79 23.52 2.00
C ALA A 257 4.75 24.27 1.15
N PHE A 258 4.80 25.60 1.15
CA PHE A 258 4.03 26.44 0.25
C PHE A 258 4.92 27.56 -0.36
N PRO A 259 4.77 27.88 -1.66
CA PRO A 259 3.84 27.29 -2.64
C PRO A 259 4.39 26.05 -3.36
N ASN A 260 5.69 25.79 -3.28
CA ASN A 260 6.38 24.85 -4.14
C ASN A 260 5.96 23.39 -3.90
N GLN A 261 6.10 22.88 -2.67
CA GLN A 261 5.71 21.49 -2.38
C GLN A 261 4.22 21.28 -2.61
N ALA A 262 3.37 22.24 -2.21
CA ALA A 262 1.94 22.18 -2.49
C ALA A 262 1.61 22.02 -3.98
N ALA A 263 2.36 22.69 -4.87
CA ALA A 263 2.18 22.52 -6.32
C ALA A 263 2.61 21.13 -6.80
N VAL A 264 3.73 20.59 -6.28
CA VAL A 264 4.19 19.22 -6.58
C VAL A 264 3.14 18.20 -6.11
N SER A 265 2.69 18.29 -4.86
CA SER A 265 1.64 17.43 -4.30
C SER A 265 0.32 17.54 -5.08
N ALA A 266 -0.04 18.72 -5.59
CA ALA A 266 -1.19 18.87 -6.47
C ALA A 266 -1.02 18.11 -7.80
N VAL A 267 0.16 18.18 -8.42
CA VAL A 267 0.48 17.40 -9.64
C VAL A 267 0.39 15.89 -9.36
N VAL A 268 0.93 15.42 -8.23
CA VAL A 268 0.85 14.02 -7.81
C VAL A 268 -0.60 13.60 -7.59
N PHE A 269 -1.41 14.42 -6.92
CA PHE A 269 -2.84 14.17 -6.71
C PHE A 269 -3.59 14.04 -8.04
N PHE A 270 -3.47 15.01 -8.94
CA PHE A 270 -4.17 14.98 -10.22
C PHE A 270 -3.69 13.85 -11.12
N THR A 271 -2.40 13.51 -11.09
CA THR A 271 -1.85 12.36 -11.85
C THR A 271 -2.37 11.04 -11.29
N THR A 272 -2.45 10.90 -9.96
CA THR A 272 -3.03 9.73 -9.29
C THR A 272 -4.51 9.59 -9.65
N ALA A 273 -5.29 10.68 -9.55
CA ALA A 273 -6.70 10.70 -9.90
C ALA A 273 -6.94 10.41 -11.39
N ALA A 274 -6.10 10.94 -12.28
CA ALA A 274 -6.16 10.67 -13.72
C ALA A 274 -5.86 9.20 -14.03
N THR A 275 -4.84 8.63 -13.39
CA THR A 275 -4.47 7.22 -13.53
C THR A 275 -5.62 6.32 -13.07
N LEU A 276 -6.17 6.56 -11.89
CA LEU A 276 -7.32 5.81 -11.36
C LEU A 276 -8.57 5.96 -12.23
N SER A 277 -8.82 7.14 -12.77
CA SER A 277 -9.93 7.38 -13.69
C SER A 277 -9.73 6.61 -15.01
N ALA A 278 -8.51 6.59 -15.55
CA ALA A 278 -8.19 5.80 -16.74
C ALA A 278 -8.37 4.30 -16.48
N LEU A 279 -7.88 3.78 -15.35
CA LEU A 279 -8.08 2.38 -14.97
C LEU A 279 -9.58 2.06 -14.82
N ALA A 280 -10.35 2.91 -14.12
CA ALA A 280 -11.78 2.70 -13.93
C ALA A 280 -12.60 2.74 -15.22
N GLY A 281 -12.22 3.61 -16.15
CA GLY A 281 -12.88 3.76 -17.45
C GLY A 281 -12.50 2.69 -18.48
N LEU A 282 -11.22 2.29 -18.51
CA LEU A 282 -10.67 1.44 -19.58
C LEU A 282 -10.50 -0.03 -19.18
N LEU A 283 -10.32 -0.31 -17.88
CA LEU A 283 -10.09 -1.67 -17.38
C LEU A 283 -11.23 -2.08 -16.44
N PRO A 284 -12.21 -2.87 -16.93
CA PRO A 284 -13.22 -3.47 -16.09
C PRO A 284 -12.58 -4.27 -14.96
N VAL A 285 -13.11 -4.11 -13.75
CA VAL A 285 -12.67 -4.84 -12.56
C VAL A 285 -13.89 -5.29 -11.78
N HIS A 286 -13.83 -6.49 -11.22
CA HIS A 286 -14.84 -7.10 -10.37
C HIS A 286 -16.28 -6.98 -10.94
N ASN A 287 -16.50 -7.65 -12.08
CA ASN A 287 -17.77 -7.63 -12.78
C ASN A 287 -18.83 -8.46 -12.05
N VAL A 288 -19.54 -7.83 -11.11
CA VAL A 288 -20.46 -8.47 -10.16
C VAL A 288 -21.51 -9.36 -10.83
N ALA A 289 -21.98 -8.98 -12.02
CA ALA A 289 -23.01 -9.71 -12.76
C ALA A 289 -22.50 -11.03 -13.39
N GLU A 290 -21.19 -11.12 -13.63
CA GLU A 290 -20.54 -12.34 -14.12
C GLU A 290 -20.39 -13.37 -13.01
N TYR A 291 -20.04 -12.92 -11.79
CA TYR A 291 -19.99 -13.79 -10.61
C TYR A 291 -21.37 -14.30 -10.21
N GLY A 292 -22.39 -13.43 -10.26
CA GLY A 292 -23.75 -13.78 -9.88
C GLY A 292 -23.97 -13.81 -8.37
N PRO A 293 -25.21 -14.03 -7.93
CA PRO A 293 -25.54 -14.14 -6.52
C PRO A 293 -24.82 -15.33 -5.90
N ASN A 294 -24.52 -15.22 -4.60
CA ASN A 294 -23.97 -16.33 -3.82
C ASN A 294 -24.93 -17.53 -3.80
N ASP A 295 -24.45 -18.69 -4.26
CA ASP A 295 -25.07 -20.00 -4.15
C ASP A 295 -24.24 -20.91 -3.24
N PRO A 296 -24.67 -21.12 -1.97
CA PRO A 296 -23.97 -22.00 -1.03
C PRO A 296 -23.84 -23.47 -1.50
N ALA A 297 -24.63 -23.91 -2.49
CA ALA A 297 -24.56 -25.26 -3.04
C ALA A 297 -23.54 -25.38 -4.19
N SER A 298 -23.03 -24.27 -4.70
CA SER A 298 -22.03 -24.24 -5.76
C SER A 298 -20.62 -24.09 -5.18
N THR A 299 -19.61 -24.62 -5.87
CA THR A 299 -18.20 -24.31 -5.56
C THR A 299 -17.58 -23.80 -6.86
N PRO A 300 -17.26 -22.51 -6.94
CA PRO A 300 -16.71 -21.93 -8.15
C PRO A 300 -15.37 -22.56 -8.52
N GLU A 301 -15.15 -22.79 -9.81
CA GLU A 301 -13.95 -23.50 -10.30
C GLU A 301 -12.64 -22.75 -9.98
N LEU A 302 -12.68 -21.43 -9.77
CA LEU A 302 -11.48 -20.64 -9.49
C LEU A 302 -11.78 -19.33 -8.74
N ILE A 303 -11.79 -19.35 -7.41
CA ILE A 303 -11.78 -18.14 -6.58
C ILE A 303 -10.43 -18.01 -5.89
N MET A 304 -9.76 -16.89 -6.15
CA MET A 304 -8.51 -16.48 -5.50
C MET A 304 -8.67 -15.03 -5.05
N PRO A 305 -8.07 -14.64 -3.93
CA PRO A 305 -8.12 -13.25 -3.51
C PRO A 305 -7.27 -12.37 -4.43
N ASP A 306 -7.44 -11.06 -4.32
CA ASP A 306 -6.63 -10.12 -5.08
C ASP A 306 -5.15 -10.17 -4.69
N TRP A 307 -4.30 -9.66 -5.59
CA TRP A 307 -2.86 -9.91 -5.61
C TRP A 307 -2.15 -9.65 -4.27
N PHE A 308 -2.63 -8.67 -3.49
CA PHE A 308 -2.02 -8.28 -2.22
C PHE A 308 -2.37 -9.22 -1.05
N LEU A 309 -3.37 -10.08 -1.19
CA LEU A 309 -3.70 -11.18 -0.26
C LEU A 309 -3.21 -12.55 -0.77
N MET A 310 -2.72 -12.62 -2.00
CA MET A 310 -2.33 -13.86 -2.65
C MET A 310 -1.24 -14.63 -1.90
N TRP A 311 -0.29 -13.94 -1.26
CA TRP A 311 0.77 -14.56 -0.48
C TRP A 311 0.25 -15.28 0.78
N VAL A 312 -0.78 -14.74 1.44
CA VAL A 312 -1.46 -15.42 2.56
C VAL A 312 -2.16 -16.68 2.07
N TYR A 313 -2.84 -16.57 0.93
CA TYR A 313 -3.48 -17.73 0.29
C TYR A 313 -2.47 -18.79 -0.14
N GLY A 314 -1.28 -18.39 -0.59
CA GLY A 314 -0.17 -19.29 -0.89
C GLY A 314 0.30 -20.11 0.29
N PHE A 315 0.40 -19.52 1.48
CA PHE A 315 0.71 -20.27 2.70
C PHE A 315 -0.35 -21.33 3.01
N LEU A 316 -1.63 -21.00 2.87
CA LEU A 316 -2.73 -21.96 3.05
C LEU A 316 -2.66 -23.11 2.03
N LYS A 317 -2.27 -22.83 0.79
CA LYS A 317 -2.15 -23.84 -0.28
C LYS A 317 -0.96 -24.76 -0.15
N LEU A 318 0.16 -24.27 0.40
CA LEU A 318 1.41 -25.03 0.51
C LEU A 318 1.50 -25.86 1.79
N LEU A 319 0.77 -25.49 2.84
CA LEU A 319 0.79 -26.26 4.08
C LEU A 319 0.12 -27.63 3.89
N PRO A 320 0.74 -28.71 4.40
CA PRO A 320 0.07 -30.00 4.47
C PRO A 320 -1.12 -29.92 5.44
N GLN A 321 -2.05 -30.87 5.32
CA GLN A 321 -3.15 -31.01 6.28
C GLN A 321 -2.58 -31.35 7.66
N ILE A 322 -2.45 -30.33 8.50
CA ILE A 322 -2.06 -30.44 9.90
C ILE A 322 -3.31 -30.21 10.75
N SER A 323 -3.54 -31.09 11.73
CA SER A 323 -4.61 -30.94 12.71
C SER A 323 -4.22 -31.71 13.97
N PHE A 324 -4.04 -31.02 15.08
CA PHE A 324 -3.68 -31.61 16.37
C PHE A 324 -4.10 -30.72 17.54
N ASN A 325 -4.20 -31.29 18.73
CA ASN A 325 -4.55 -30.56 19.95
C ASN A 325 -3.30 -30.35 20.83
N VAL A 326 -3.15 -29.15 21.39
CA VAL A 326 -2.17 -28.82 22.42
C VAL A 326 -2.95 -28.37 23.67
N GLY A 327 -3.23 -29.31 24.56
CA GLY A 327 -4.14 -29.05 25.69
C GLY A 327 -5.54 -28.67 25.18
N PRO A 328 -6.12 -27.53 25.61
CA PRO A 328 -7.42 -27.06 25.12
C PRO A 328 -7.36 -26.36 23.75
N ALA A 329 -6.16 -26.10 23.21
CA ALA A 329 -5.99 -25.40 21.94
C ALA A 329 -5.99 -26.40 20.77
N HIS A 330 -6.89 -26.19 19.80
CA HIS A 330 -6.87 -26.92 18.53
C HIS A 330 -6.02 -26.17 17.50
N ILE A 331 -5.04 -26.83 16.91
CA ILE A 331 -4.13 -26.26 15.90
C ILE A 331 -4.39 -26.94 14.56
N ASN A 332 -4.77 -26.17 13.55
CA ASN A 332 -5.01 -26.65 12.19
C ASN A 332 -4.19 -25.86 11.15
N GLY A 333 -4.27 -26.29 9.89
CA GLY A 333 -3.56 -25.66 8.77
C GLY A 333 -4.00 -24.22 8.52
N GLU A 334 -5.28 -23.92 8.73
CA GLU A 334 -5.87 -22.59 8.61
C GLU A 334 -5.23 -21.60 9.59
N PHE A 335 -5.10 -22.00 10.87
CA PHE A 335 -4.47 -21.17 11.88
C PHE A 335 -3.00 -20.93 11.56
N VAL A 336 -2.26 -21.99 11.23
CA VAL A 336 -0.82 -21.85 10.97
C VAL A 336 -0.56 -21.05 9.69
N GLY A 337 -1.25 -21.36 8.60
CA GLY A 337 -1.03 -20.76 7.28
C GLY A 337 -1.64 -19.38 7.11
N GLY A 338 -2.82 -19.15 7.67
CA GLY A 338 -3.56 -17.92 7.48
C GLY A 338 -3.39 -16.90 8.60
N ILE A 339 -2.94 -17.31 9.80
CA ILE A 339 -2.75 -16.41 10.95
C ILE A 339 -1.27 -16.37 11.37
N VAL A 340 -0.67 -17.51 11.69
CA VAL A 340 0.70 -17.54 12.26
C VAL A 340 1.74 -17.10 11.24
N LEU A 341 1.78 -17.68 10.04
CA LEU A 341 2.80 -17.33 9.03
C LEU A 341 2.71 -15.87 8.57
N PRO A 342 1.54 -15.31 8.22
CA PRO A 342 1.41 -13.88 7.94
C PRO A 342 1.76 -13.01 9.15
N GLY A 343 1.34 -13.40 10.36
CA GLY A 343 1.68 -12.71 11.60
C GLY A 343 3.19 -12.65 11.85
N LEU A 344 3.92 -13.73 11.56
CA LEU A 344 5.38 -13.76 11.66
C LEU A 344 6.05 -12.84 10.63
N VAL A 345 5.51 -12.74 9.41
CA VAL A 345 6.01 -11.79 8.41
C VAL A 345 5.84 -10.35 8.90
N PHE A 346 4.63 -9.97 9.35
CA PHE A 346 4.40 -8.63 9.90
C PHE A 346 5.23 -8.36 11.16
N ALA A 347 5.42 -9.35 12.03
CA ALA A 347 6.27 -9.22 13.20
C ALA A 347 7.75 -9.02 12.81
N ALA A 348 8.26 -9.76 11.83
CA ALA A 348 9.62 -9.58 11.32
C ALA A 348 9.84 -8.18 10.73
N VAL A 349 8.86 -7.68 9.96
CA VAL A 349 8.85 -6.32 9.42
C VAL A 349 8.83 -5.30 10.56
N ALA A 350 7.91 -5.41 11.52
CA ALA A 350 7.76 -4.47 12.63
C ALA A 350 9.01 -4.39 13.53
N ILE A 351 9.68 -5.53 13.77
CA ILE A 351 10.83 -5.63 14.65
C ILE A 351 12.14 -5.21 13.95
N TRP A 352 12.15 -5.13 12.62
CA TRP A 352 13.34 -4.88 11.82
C TRP A 352 14.22 -3.69 12.29
N PRO A 353 13.68 -2.49 12.60
CA PRO A 353 14.51 -1.36 13.06
C PRO A 353 15.29 -1.65 14.35
N PHE A 354 14.84 -2.60 15.17
CA PHE A 354 15.51 -3.00 16.41
C PHE A 354 16.56 -4.10 16.20
N ILE A 355 16.56 -4.73 15.04
CA ILE A 355 17.56 -5.71 14.61
C ILE A 355 18.71 -5.00 13.88
N ASP A 356 18.39 -4.04 13.02
CA ASP A 356 19.37 -3.25 12.29
C ASP A 356 20.05 -2.22 13.22
N ARG A 357 21.27 -2.54 13.68
CA ARG A 357 22.07 -1.70 14.59
C ARG A 357 23.02 -0.74 13.87
N THR A 358 22.69 -0.37 12.63
CA THR A 358 23.45 0.66 11.92
C THR A 358 23.38 2.00 12.65
N GLU A 359 24.41 2.82 12.47
CA GLU A 359 24.53 4.08 13.21
C GLU A 359 23.33 5.00 12.94
N PRO A 360 22.84 5.73 13.96
CA PRO A 360 21.86 6.79 13.79
C PRO A 360 22.33 7.79 12.75
N THR A 361 21.47 8.08 11.78
CA THR A 361 21.73 9.11 10.78
C THR A 361 20.41 9.69 10.30
N HIS A 362 20.43 10.98 10.03
CA HIS A 362 19.28 11.69 9.50
C HIS A 362 19.07 11.41 8.01
N PHE A 363 20.12 11.07 7.28
CA PHE A 363 20.13 10.87 5.84
C PHE A 363 19.62 9.49 5.41
N THR A 364 19.09 9.40 4.20
CA THR A 364 18.93 8.11 3.52
C THR A 364 20.31 7.55 3.16
N ALA A 365 20.36 6.25 2.92
CA ALA A 365 21.56 5.59 2.42
C ALA A 365 21.28 4.98 1.04
N ASP A 366 22.31 4.88 0.21
CA ASP A 366 22.24 4.09 -1.01
C ASP A 366 21.99 2.61 -0.63
N PRO A 367 20.94 1.96 -1.15
CA PRO A 367 20.73 0.55 -0.93
C PRO A 367 21.92 -0.33 -1.33
N LEU A 368 22.74 0.09 -2.29
CA LEU A 368 23.90 -0.67 -2.76
C LEU A 368 25.01 -0.74 -1.70
N ASP A 369 25.15 0.29 -0.86
CA ASP A 369 26.14 0.32 0.23
C ASP A 369 25.69 -0.47 1.47
N ARG A 370 24.46 -1.00 1.46
CA ARG A 370 23.83 -1.71 2.59
C ARG A 370 23.67 -3.19 2.30
N ALA A 371 24.76 -3.85 1.93
CA ALA A 371 24.78 -5.23 1.42
C ALA A 371 23.92 -6.21 2.25
N TRP A 372 24.03 -6.19 3.58
CA TRP A 372 23.25 -7.07 4.46
C TRP A 372 21.76 -6.76 4.40
N GLN A 373 21.38 -5.50 4.62
CA GLN A 373 19.98 -5.08 4.66
C GLN A 373 19.32 -5.26 3.30
N THR A 374 20.00 -4.89 2.23
CA THR A 374 19.53 -5.07 0.85
C THR A 374 19.40 -6.55 0.49
N GLY A 375 20.34 -7.41 0.93
CA GLY A 375 20.22 -8.86 0.82
C GLY A 375 18.96 -9.40 1.53
N VAL A 376 18.70 -8.96 2.76
CA VAL A 376 17.49 -9.35 3.51
C VAL A 376 16.22 -8.84 2.83
N GLY A 377 16.21 -7.60 2.35
CA GLY A 377 15.07 -7.02 1.63
C GLY A 377 14.75 -7.78 0.34
N VAL A 378 15.77 -8.12 -0.46
CA VAL A 378 15.59 -8.93 -1.66
C VAL A 378 15.09 -10.34 -1.32
N ALA A 379 15.60 -10.97 -0.27
CA ALA A 379 15.07 -12.25 0.22
C ALA A 379 13.60 -12.14 0.62
N ALA A 380 13.21 -11.09 1.36
CA ALA A 380 11.83 -10.87 1.78
C ALA A 380 10.89 -10.66 0.57
N VAL A 381 11.30 -9.85 -0.42
CA VAL A 381 10.52 -9.65 -1.66
C VAL A 381 10.37 -10.96 -2.42
N ALA A 382 11.46 -11.74 -2.59
CA ALA A 382 11.40 -13.05 -3.22
C ALA A 382 10.47 -14.02 -2.48
N PHE A 383 10.49 -14.02 -1.15
CA PHE A 383 9.63 -14.85 -0.32
C PHE A 383 8.15 -14.52 -0.55
N ILE A 384 7.77 -13.24 -0.51
CA ILE A 384 6.39 -12.81 -0.77
C ILE A 384 5.96 -13.10 -2.21
N MET A 385 6.83 -12.88 -3.20
CA MET A 385 6.52 -13.20 -4.60
C MET A 385 6.25 -14.69 -4.82
N ILE A 386 7.07 -15.57 -4.24
CA ILE A 386 6.88 -17.02 -4.38
C ILE A 386 5.63 -17.48 -3.64
N ALA A 387 5.36 -16.94 -2.45
CA ALA A 387 4.12 -17.19 -1.75
C ALA A 387 2.90 -16.77 -2.60
N SER A 388 2.94 -15.59 -3.24
CA SER A 388 1.88 -15.16 -4.15
C SER A 388 1.74 -16.08 -5.38
N ILE A 389 2.84 -16.53 -5.99
CA ILE A 389 2.79 -17.53 -7.07
C ILE A 389 2.13 -18.82 -6.60
N ALA A 390 2.41 -19.23 -5.36
CA ALA A 390 1.79 -20.42 -4.77
C ALA A 390 0.31 -20.28 -4.48
N GLY A 391 -0.19 -19.06 -4.23
CA GLY A 391 -1.63 -18.80 -4.19
C GLY A 391 -2.33 -19.11 -5.52
N MET A 392 -1.60 -19.02 -6.64
CA MET A 392 -2.09 -19.32 -7.99
C MET A 392 -1.75 -20.74 -8.47
N ASN A 393 -1.47 -21.67 -7.55
CA ASN A 393 -0.99 -23.02 -7.89
C ASN A 393 -1.90 -23.79 -8.86
N ASN A 394 -3.22 -23.63 -8.77
CA ASN A 394 -4.19 -24.27 -9.67
C ASN A 394 -4.01 -23.80 -11.13
N ILE A 395 -3.81 -22.49 -11.34
CA ILE A 395 -3.55 -21.92 -12.67
C ILE A 395 -2.19 -22.39 -13.17
N LEU A 396 -1.16 -22.28 -12.33
CA LEU A 396 0.20 -22.68 -12.69
C LEU A 396 0.24 -24.17 -13.09
N ALA A 397 -0.40 -25.04 -12.32
CA ALA A 397 -0.48 -26.46 -12.62
C ALA A 397 -1.30 -26.73 -13.89
N GLY A 398 -2.56 -26.30 -13.93
CA GLY A 398 -3.49 -26.70 -14.98
C GLY A 398 -3.27 -25.96 -16.30
N GLN A 399 -3.18 -24.63 -16.26
CA GLN A 399 -3.19 -23.78 -17.45
C GLN A 399 -1.79 -23.49 -18.01
N VAL A 400 -0.78 -23.39 -17.15
CA VAL A 400 0.58 -23.02 -17.58
C VAL A 400 1.45 -24.25 -17.84
N LEU A 401 1.45 -25.22 -16.92
CA LEU A 401 2.36 -26.37 -16.96
C LEU A 401 1.71 -27.67 -17.46
N GLY A 402 0.38 -27.73 -17.59
CA GLY A 402 -0.34 -28.93 -18.01
C GLY A 402 -0.17 -30.12 -17.06
N THR A 403 -0.07 -29.87 -15.76
CA THR A 403 0.17 -30.86 -14.70
C THR A 403 -0.80 -30.70 -13.53
N THR A 404 -0.59 -31.40 -12.41
CA THR A 404 -1.41 -31.33 -11.21
C THR A 404 -0.74 -30.53 -10.09
N THR A 405 -1.53 -30.02 -9.15
CA THR A 405 -1.04 -29.35 -7.95
C THR A 405 -0.18 -30.26 -7.07
N GLY A 406 -0.39 -31.59 -7.14
CA GLY A 406 0.45 -32.56 -6.44
C GLY A 406 1.91 -32.56 -6.90
N VAL A 407 2.18 -32.21 -8.16
CA VAL A 407 3.54 -32.06 -8.70
C VAL A 407 4.10 -30.67 -8.40
N VAL A 408 3.28 -29.63 -8.53
CA VAL A 408 3.69 -28.23 -8.42
C VAL A 408 3.93 -27.81 -6.97
N ASN A 409 3.09 -28.25 -6.02
CA ASN A 409 3.17 -27.81 -4.62
C ASN A 409 4.53 -28.13 -3.96
N PRO A 410 5.10 -29.36 -4.07
CA PRO A 410 6.42 -29.64 -3.50
C PRO A 410 7.53 -28.75 -4.07
N ILE A 411 7.46 -28.43 -5.37
CA ILE A 411 8.42 -27.54 -6.04
C ILE A 411 8.29 -26.12 -5.49
N LEU A 412 7.06 -25.62 -5.36
CA LEU A 412 6.79 -24.29 -4.80
C LEU A 412 7.18 -24.21 -3.32
N THR A 413 6.93 -25.25 -2.52
CA THR A 413 7.40 -25.32 -1.13
C THR A 413 8.92 -25.28 -1.06
N ALA A 414 9.62 -26.04 -1.90
CA ALA A 414 11.08 -25.99 -1.97
C ALA A 414 11.56 -24.61 -2.42
N ALA A 415 10.92 -24.01 -3.43
CA ALA A 415 11.25 -22.68 -3.92
C ALA A 415 11.06 -21.61 -2.83
N LEU A 416 9.97 -21.67 -2.06
CA LEU A 416 9.67 -20.75 -0.98
C LEU A 416 10.76 -20.76 0.12
N LEU A 417 11.39 -21.92 0.36
CA LEU A 417 12.43 -22.07 1.37
C LEU A 417 13.85 -21.79 0.82
N VAL A 418 14.11 -22.09 -0.45
CA VAL A 418 15.46 -22.05 -1.04
C VAL A 418 15.73 -20.76 -1.80
N VAL A 419 14.78 -20.27 -2.59
CA VAL A 419 15.02 -19.10 -3.46
C VAL A 419 15.26 -17.82 -2.66
N PRO A 420 14.51 -17.50 -1.58
CA PRO A 420 14.78 -16.31 -0.78
C PRO A 420 16.20 -16.22 -0.20
N PRO A 421 16.74 -17.23 0.52
CA PRO A 421 18.10 -17.16 1.02
C PRO A 421 19.15 -17.18 -0.11
N VAL A 422 18.88 -17.85 -1.24
CA VAL A 422 19.77 -17.81 -2.40
C VAL A 422 19.83 -16.41 -3.00
N PHE A 423 18.69 -15.76 -3.24
CA PHE A 423 18.63 -14.42 -3.82
C PHE A 423 19.23 -13.39 -2.86
N GLY A 424 18.88 -13.44 -1.57
CA GLY A 424 19.47 -12.55 -0.57
C GLY A 424 20.98 -12.76 -0.40
N GLY A 425 21.44 -14.02 -0.44
CA GLY A 425 22.85 -14.37 -0.37
C GLY A 425 23.62 -13.88 -1.60
N ILE A 426 23.10 -14.06 -2.81
CA ILE A 426 23.70 -13.54 -4.05
C ILE A 426 23.80 -12.01 -3.97
N THR A 427 22.72 -11.32 -3.59
CA THR A 427 22.72 -9.86 -3.43
C THR A 427 23.77 -9.41 -2.41
N TYR A 428 23.84 -10.06 -1.25
CA TYR A 428 24.85 -9.76 -0.24
C TYR A 428 26.27 -9.96 -0.78
N LEU A 429 26.54 -11.07 -1.47
CA LEU A 429 27.86 -11.35 -2.04
C LEU A 429 28.27 -10.34 -3.12
N LEU A 430 27.31 -9.88 -3.94
CA LEU A 430 27.57 -8.89 -4.97
C LEU A 430 27.87 -7.50 -4.40
N LEU A 431 27.25 -7.14 -3.28
CA LEU A 431 27.38 -5.80 -2.68
C LEU A 431 28.47 -5.70 -1.62
N ARG A 432 28.75 -6.78 -0.87
CA ARG A 432 29.71 -6.74 0.26
C ARG A 432 31.15 -6.39 -0.15
N ASP A 433 31.49 -6.73 -1.40
CA ASP A 433 32.83 -6.57 -1.97
C ASP A 433 32.86 -5.40 -2.98
N GLY A 434 31.75 -4.69 -3.16
CA GLY A 434 31.67 -3.51 -4.01
C GLY A 434 32.40 -2.34 -3.36
N GLU A 435 33.21 -1.60 -4.13
CA GLU A 435 33.63 -0.27 -3.70
C GLU A 435 32.37 0.59 -3.49
N PRO A 436 32.35 1.48 -2.47
CA PRO A 436 31.25 2.43 -2.32
C PRO A 436 31.00 3.09 -3.66
N SER A 437 29.74 3.19 -4.08
CA SER A 437 29.42 3.85 -5.35
C SER A 437 30.12 5.21 -5.34
N PRO A 438 30.97 5.54 -6.35
CA PRO A 438 31.56 6.86 -6.38
C PRO A 438 30.40 7.85 -6.27
N SER A 439 30.51 8.84 -5.36
CA SER A 439 29.69 10.04 -5.44
C SER A 439 29.65 10.43 -6.90
N ARG A 440 28.48 10.75 -7.43
CA ARG A 440 28.19 10.81 -8.87
C ARG A 440 28.98 11.97 -9.50
N GLU A 441 30.29 11.83 -9.61
CA GLU A 441 31.22 12.79 -10.19
C GLU A 441 30.93 12.83 -11.68
N GLY A 442 30.20 13.86 -12.07
CA GLY A 442 30.13 14.32 -13.45
C GLY A 442 29.21 13.49 -14.34
N ASP A 443 27.90 13.71 -14.22
CA ASP A 443 27.00 13.47 -15.36
C ASP A 443 25.96 14.58 -15.49
N VAL A 444 26.47 15.80 -15.68
CA VAL A 444 25.79 16.84 -16.46
C VAL A 444 26.81 17.47 -17.40
N ALA A 445 27.37 16.66 -18.31
CA ALA A 445 27.84 17.19 -19.58
C ALA A 445 26.58 17.55 -20.39
N ALA A 446 26.07 18.76 -20.15
CA ALA A 446 25.10 19.37 -21.04
C ALA A 446 25.75 19.45 -22.43
N ASP A 447 25.22 18.67 -23.36
CA ASP A 447 25.41 18.84 -24.80
C ASP A 447 24.93 20.25 -25.18
N GLY A 448 25.88 21.18 -25.21
CA GLY A 448 25.70 22.59 -25.51
C GLY A 448 27.00 23.09 -26.08
N GLY A 449 27.14 22.93 -27.40
CA GLY A 449 28.37 23.17 -28.16
C GLY A 449 29.11 24.43 -27.75
N ALA A 450 30.38 24.26 -27.38
CA ALA A 450 31.35 25.32 -27.35
C ALA A 450 31.53 25.85 -28.77
N VAL A 451 31.07 27.08 -29.01
CA VAL A 451 31.57 27.88 -30.13
C VAL A 451 32.86 28.53 -29.65
N ASP A 452 33.95 27.87 -30.00
CA ASP A 452 35.30 28.42 -29.95
C ASP A 452 35.44 29.48 -31.06
N SER A 453 35.76 30.71 -30.68
CA SER A 453 36.22 31.73 -31.63
C SER A 453 37.21 32.68 -30.96
N ASP A 454 38.35 32.14 -30.56
CA ASP A 454 39.58 32.92 -30.49
C ASP A 454 40.48 32.54 -31.68
N ALA A 455 40.37 33.33 -32.75
CA ALA A 455 41.36 33.37 -33.82
C ALA A 455 42.28 34.59 -33.58
N ASP A 456 43.46 34.27 -33.07
CA ASP A 456 44.65 35.09 -33.01
C ASP A 456 45.06 35.61 -34.41
N ALA A 457 45.40 36.90 -34.52
CA ALA A 457 46.54 37.40 -35.31
C ALA A 457 46.60 38.95 -35.36
N THR A 458 47.47 39.50 -34.50
CA THR A 458 48.60 40.40 -34.82
C THR A 458 48.49 41.58 -35.81
N GLU A 459 49.19 42.66 -35.39
CA GLU A 459 49.88 43.68 -36.19
C GLU A 459 49.13 44.99 -36.60
N ARG A 460 49.33 46.08 -35.83
CA ARG A 460 50.33 47.15 -36.12
C ARG A 460 50.11 48.43 -35.31
N GLU A 461 51.19 48.92 -34.71
CA GLU A 461 51.36 50.30 -34.24
C GLU A 461 51.60 51.26 -35.44
N GLY A 462 51.07 52.50 -35.32
CA GLY A 462 51.83 53.74 -35.58
C GLY A 462 51.99 54.29 -37.00
N GLU A 463 51.27 55.38 -37.27
CA GLU A 463 51.59 56.59 -38.09
C GLU A 463 52.71 56.56 -39.15
N GLY A 464 52.35 56.92 -40.40
CA GLY A 464 53.28 57.24 -41.49
C GLY A 464 52.73 56.98 -42.88
#